data_AF-A0A922ESM9-F1
#
_entry.id   AF-A0A922ESM9-F1
#
_cell.length_a   1.000
_cell.length_b   1.000
_cell.length_c   1.000
_cell.angle_alpha   90.00
_cell.angle_beta   90.00
_cell.angle_gamma   90.00
#
_symmetry.space_group_name_H-M   'P 1'
#
loop_
_entity.id
_entity.type
_entity.pdbx_description
1 polymer ?
#
loop_
_entity_poly.entity_id
_entity_poly.type
_entity_poly.pdbx_seq_one_letter_code
_entity_poly.pdbx_strand_id
1 'polypeptide(L)'
;MKKDDLVLLDQGNRTTMQSFKIVVDAKVAMNPDVSVRKKTNNKDDKYKVKAKAKGILEGYVSKMKNAFKDDTIRSKLKPAFKKEIEEAIGHLNGWLKYVQNPQADDNEIKKNMKLNKKYYEDIIAKIKKLK
;
A
#
# COMPACT_ATOMS: atom_id res chain seq x y z
N MET A 1 -2.43 -70.61 -29.20
CA MET A 1 -2.34 -71.71 -28.19
C MET A 1 -0.87 -71.96 -27.90
N LYS A 2 -0.52 -72.28 -26.62
CA LYS A 2 0.81 -72.23 -25.92
C LYS A 2 1.00 -70.90 -25.15
N LYS A 3 0.72 -70.73 -23.84
CA LYS A 3 0.93 -71.54 -22.60
C LYS A 3 2.43 -71.74 -22.32
N ASP A 4 3.00 -70.82 -21.52
CA ASP A 4 3.53 -71.00 -20.14
C ASP A 4 5.07 -70.91 -20.29
N ASP A 5 5.82 -70.07 -19.58
CA ASP A 5 6.19 -70.31 -18.19
C ASP A 5 6.60 -69.02 -17.45
N LEU A 6 6.15 -69.00 -16.21
CA LEU A 6 6.48 -68.08 -15.13
C LEU A 6 7.82 -68.53 -14.53
N VAL A 7 8.83 -67.65 -14.48
CA VAL A 7 9.93 -67.80 -13.51
C VAL A 7 10.10 -66.49 -12.76
N LEU A 8 9.50 -66.48 -11.57
CA LEU A 8 9.82 -65.61 -10.46
C LEU A 8 11.20 -66.00 -9.91
N LEU A 9 12.15 -65.08 -9.92
CA LEU A 9 13.14 -64.96 -8.85
C LEU A 9 13.41 -63.47 -8.60
N ASP A 10 12.57 -62.90 -7.74
CA ASP A 10 12.89 -61.77 -6.88
C ASP A 10 14.08 -62.16 -6.01
N GLN A 11 15.25 -61.55 -6.20
CA GLN A 11 16.23 -61.27 -5.14
C GLN A 11 17.14 -60.11 -5.56
N GLY A 12 17.21 -59.07 -4.73
CA GLY A 12 18.38 -58.17 -4.67
C GLY A 12 18.15 -56.73 -5.10
N ASN A 13 17.44 -55.97 -4.27
CA ASN A 13 17.47 -54.51 -4.31
C ASN A 13 18.84 -53.97 -3.83
N ARG A 14 19.25 -52.84 -4.42
CA ARG A 14 20.34 -51.89 -4.11
C ARG A 14 21.70 -52.26 -4.74
N THR A 15 22.29 -51.46 -5.63
CA THR A 15 22.78 -50.11 -5.31
C THR A 15 23.21 -49.33 -6.57
N THR A 16 22.70 -48.09 -6.68
CA THR A 16 23.20 -46.86 -7.34
C THR A 16 23.43 -46.72 -8.86
N MET A 17 22.68 -45.73 -9.36
CA MET A 17 23.04 -44.66 -10.30
C MET A 17 23.29 -45.01 -11.77
N GLN A 18 22.24 -44.89 -12.56
CA GLN A 18 22.35 -44.19 -13.84
C GLN A 18 21.09 -43.39 -14.17
N SER A 19 21.34 -42.13 -14.50
CA SER A 19 20.47 -40.99 -14.75
C SER A 19 19.24 -41.27 -15.62
N PHE A 20 18.06 -40.99 -15.09
CA PHE A 20 16.80 -40.95 -15.83
C PHE A 20 16.77 -39.73 -16.78
N LYS A 21 16.64 -39.97 -18.09
CA LYS A 21 16.26 -38.96 -19.08
C LYS A 21 14.74 -39.04 -19.28
N ILE A 22 13.99 -38.35 -18.42
CA ILE A 22 12.55 -38.18 -18.65
C ILE A 22 12.37 -37.10 -19.71
N VAL A 23 11.93 -37.55 -20.89
CA VAL A 23 11.47 -36.71 -21.99
C VAL A 23 10.21 -35.98 -21.53
N VAL A 24 10.28 -34.65 -21.45
CA VAL A 24 9.15 -33.79 -21.08
C VAL A 24 8.42 -33.38 -22.35
N ASP A 25 7.48 -34.19 -22.79
CA ASP A 25 6.42 -33.77 -23.71
C ASP A 25 5.29 -33.10 -22.90
N ALA A 26 5.39 -31.78 -22.72
CA ALA A 26 4.29 -30.96 -22.24
C ALA A 26 4.32 -29.60 -22.94
N LYS A 27 3.81 -29.60 -24.17
CA LYS A 27 3.46 -28.38 -24.91
C LYS A 27 2.21 -27.76 -24.27
N VAL A 28 2.39 -27.09 -23.14
CA VAL A 28 1.41 -26.13 -22.60
C VAL A 28 1.81 -24.75 -23.10
N ALA A 29 1.23 -24.34 -24.23
CA ALA A 29 1.29 -22.98 -24.73
C ALA A 29 0.45 -22.07 -23.82
N MET A 30 1.00 -21.64 -22.68
CA MET A 30 0.46 -20.53 -21.89
C MET A 30 1.03 -19.21 -22.41
N ASN A 31 0.36 -18.61 -23.38
CA ASN A 31 0.40 -17.17 -23.59
C ASN A 31 -1.02 -16.61 -23.50
N PRO A 32 -1.43 -16.16 -22.30
CA PRO A 32 -2.14 -14.90 -22.20
C PRO A 32 -1.20 -13.85 -21.59
N ASP A 33 -0.45 -13.23 -22.50
CA ASP A 33 -0.22 -11.79 -22.55
C ASP A 33 0.11 -11.06 -21.23
N VAL A 34 1.41 -10.81 -21.06
CA VAL A 34 2.11 -9.99 -20.06
C VAL A 34 1.49 -8.59 -19.79
N SER A 35 0.50 -8.14 -20.56
CA SER A 35 -0.21 -6.87 -20.35
C SER A 35 -1.09 -6.87 -19.09
N VAL A 36 -1.58 -8.02 -18.62
CA VAL A 36 -2.37 -8.10 -17.37
C VAL A 36 -1.48 -7.95 -16.13
N ARG A 37 -0.28 -8.56 -16.11
CA ARG A 37 0.67 -8.45 -14.98
C ARG A 37 1.27 -7.06 -14.80
N LYS A 38 1.43 -6.28 -15.87
CA LYS A 38 1.87 -4.88 -15.77
C LYS A 38 0.78 -3.95 -15.23
N LYS A 39 -0.49 -4.27 -15.46
CA LYS A 39 -1.64 -3.50 -14.94
C LYS A 39 -1.95 -3.79 -13.48
N THR A 40 -1.63 -4.99 -12.98
CA THR A 40 -1.82 -5.34 -11.56
C THR A 40 -0.84 -4.60 -10.67
N ASN A 41 0.46 -4.53 -11.01
CA ASN A 41 1.42 -3.74 -10.21
C ASN A 41 1.06 -2.25 -10.12
N ASN A 42 0.61 -1.65 -11.23
CA ASN A 42 0.37 -0.21 -11.27
C ASN A 42 -0.95 0.21 -10.59
N LYS A 43 -1.95 -0.68 -10.50
CA LYS A 43 -3.18 -0.42 -9.73
C LYS A 43 -2.93 -0.58 -8.24
N ASP A 44 -2.18 -1.59 -7.81
CA ASP A 44 -1.82 -1.78 -6.40
C ASP A 44 -0.99 -0.61 -5.86
N ASP A 45 -0.05 -0.08 -6.65
CA ASP A 45 0.74 1.09 -6.26
C ASP A 45 -0.11 2.36 -6.15
N LYS A 46 -1.14 2.52 -6.99
CA LYS A 46 -2.10 3.64 -6.90
C LYS A 46 -2.93 3.58 -5.62
N TYR A 47 -3.50 2.42 -5.29
CA TYR A 47 -4.27 2.27 -4.06
C TYR A 47 -3.40 2.47 -2.81
N LYS A 48 -2.13 2.03 -2.84
CA LYS A 48 -1.16 2.29 -1.76
C LYS A 48 -0.87 3.79 -1.59
N VAL A 49 -0.72 4.55 -2.67
CA VAL A 49 -0.48 6.01 -2.60
C VAL A 49 -1.67 6.73 -1.99
N LYS A 50 -2.89 6.47 -2.49
CA LYS A 50 -4.12 7.11 -1.99
C LYS A 50 -4.38 6.74 -0.53
N ALA A 51 -4.26 5.45 -0.16
CA ALA A 51 -4.46 5.01 1.21
C ALA A 51 -3.43 5.62 2.19
N LYS A 52 -2.15 5.66 1.81
CA LYS A 52 -1.09 6.28 2.63
C LYS A 52 -1.30 7.78 2.79
N ALA A 53 -1.63 8.49 1.71
CA ALA A 53 -1.93 9.91 1.77
C ALA A 53 -3.14 10.19 2.67
N LYS A 54 -4.22 9.42 2.53
CA LYS A 54 -5.41 9.52 3.37
C LYS A 54 -5.06 9.41 4.85
N GLY A 55 -4.35 8.35 5.26
CA GLY A 55 -4.00 8.15 6.67
C GLY A 55 -3.15 9.28 7.25
N ILE A 56 -2.21 9.84 6.47
CA ILE A 56 -1.40 10.98 6.92
C ILE A 56 -2.28 12.24 7.09
N LEU A 57 -3.13 12.54 6.11
CA LEU A 57 -4.01 13.71 6.14
C LEU A 57 -5.03 13.61 7.29
N GLU A 58 -5.66 12.45 7.50
CA GLU A 58 -6.55 12.18 8.63
C GLU A 58 -5.83 12.38 9.96
N GLY A 59 -4.58 11.89 10.06
CA GLY A 59 -3.73 12.10 11.23
C GLY A 59 -3.47 13.57 11.52
N TYR A 60 -3.28 14.41 10.50
CA TYR A 60 -3.13 15.86 10.67
C TYR A 60 -4.43 16.52 11.12
N VAL A 61 -5.56 16.23 10.43
CA VAL A 61 -6.88 16.77 10.80
C VAL A 61 -7.22 16.40 12.24
N SER A 62 -6.99 15.16 12.66
CA SER A 62 -7.27 14.70 14.01
C SER A 62 -6.45 15.48 15.06
N LYS A 63 -5.15 15.65 14.83
CA LYS A 63 -4.27 16.40 15.77
C LYS A 63 -4.69 17.87 15.87
N MET A 64 -5.01 18.51 14.75
CA MET A 64 -5.44 19.91 14.70
C MET A 64 -6.82 20.10 15.34
N LYS A 65 -7.78 19.22 15.07
CA LYS A 65 -9.10 19.24 15.73
C LYS A 65 -8.99 19.01 17.23
N ASN A 66 -8.06 18.16 17.68
CA ASN A 66 -7.87 17.90 19.10
C ASN A 66 -7.40 19.16 19.87
N ALA A 67 -6.69 20.08 19.23
CA ALA A 67 -6.28 21.33 19.86
C ALA A 67 -7.47 22.23 20.26
N PHE A 68 -8.62 22.08 19.60
CA PHE A 68 -9.86 22.77 19.95
C PHE A 68 -10.74 21.99 20.94
N LYS A 69 -10.50 20.69 21.09
CA LYS A 69 -11.25 19.82 22.02
C LYS A 69 -10.62 19.76 23.41
N ASP A 70 -9.30 19.91 23.47
CA ASP A 70 -8.53 19.93 24.71
C ASP A 70 -8.56 21.34 25.32
N ASP A 71 -9.25 21.53 26.45
CA ASP A 71 -9.42 22.84 27.09
C ASP A 71 -8.11 23.47 27.55
N THR A 72 -7.11 22.66 27.92
CA THR A 72 -5.79 23.13 28.35
C THR A 72 -5.00 23.70 27.18
N ILE A 73 -5.10 23.06 26.01
CA ILE A 73 -4.49 23.58 24.78
C ILE A 73 -5.30 24.77 24.25
N ARG A 74 -6.64 24.64 24.21
CA ARG A 74 -7.56 25.61 23.62
C ARG A 74 -7.48 26.98 24.29
N SER A 75 -7.31 27.01 25.61
CA SER A 75 -7.15 28.25 26.39
C SER A 75 -5.85 28.99 26.06
N LYS A 76 -4.80 28.29 25.63
CA LYS A 76 -3.49 28.86 25.23
C LYS A 76 -3.44 29.30 23.75
N LEU A 77 -4.44 28.96 22.94
CA LEU A 77 -4.48 29.32 21.52
C LEU A 77 -4.83 30.80 21.30
N LYS A 78 -3.86 31.57 20.79
CA LYS A 78 -4.08 32.95 20.35
C LYS A 78 -5.05 33.01 19.16
N PRO A 79 -5.87 34.06 19.00
CA PRO A 79 -6.86 34.17 17.92
C PRO A 79 -6.27 33.97 16.52
N ALA A 80 -5.11 34.55 16.22
CA ALA A 80 -4.43 34.39 14.94
C ALA A 80 -4.05 32.91 14.67
N PHE A 81 -3.56 32.21 15.70
CA PHE A 81 -3.18 30.81 15.55
C PHE A 81 -4.41 29.88 15.47
N LYS A 82 -5.52 30.21 16.13
CA LYS A 82 -6.81 29.50 15.94
C LYS A 82 -7.24 29.54 14.48
N LYS A 83 -7.21 30.73 13.87
CA LYS A 83 -7.56 30.92 12.45
C LYS A 83 -6.62 30.14 11.53
N GLU A 84 -5.32 30.17 11.78
CA GLU A 84 -4.31 29.39 11.03
C GLU A 84 -4.63 27.88 11.06
N ILE A 85 -5.03 27.34 12.24
CA ILE A 85 -5.41 25.93 12.36
C ILE A 85 -6.73 25.63 11.62
N GLU A 86 -7.73 26.51 11.70
CA GLU A 86 -9.01 26.34 11.01
C GLU A 86 -8.83 26.33 9.48
N GLU A 87 -8.03 27.25 8.95
CA GLU A 87 -7.67 27.31 7.53
C GLU A 87 -6.93 26.04 7.09
N ALA A 88 -5.96 25.58 7.89
CA ALA A 88 -5.25 24.33 7.61
C ALA A 88 -6.17 23.10 7.63
N ILE A 89 -7.13 23.03 8.56
CA ILE A 89 -8.15 21.97 8.59
C ILE A 89 -9.02 22.03 7.33
N GLY A 90 -9.43 23.22 6.90
CA GLY A 90 -10.19 23.42 5.66
C GLY A 90 -9.43 22.88 4.44
N HIS A 91 -8.16 23.26 4.30
CA HIS A 91 -7.29 22.81 3.22
C HIS A 91 -7.08 21.28 3.26
N LEU A 92 -6.84 20.70 4.45
CA LEU A 92 -6.70 19.25 4.63
C LEU A 92 -7.98 18.48 4.25
N ASN A 93 -9.17 19.00 4.61
CA ASN A 93 -10.44 18.37 4.25
C ASN A 93 -10.65 18.36 2.74
N GLY A 94 -10.26 19.42 2.04
CA GLY A 94 -10.26 19.48 0.57
C GLY A 94 -9.40 18.37 -0.04
N TRP A 95 -8.18 18.21 0.46
CA TRP A 95 -7.28 17.14 0.02
C TRP A 95 -7.76 15.74 0.39
N LEU A 96 -8.41 15.56 1.54
CA LEU A 96 -9.05 14.29 1.91
C LEU A 96 -10.16 13.91 0.94
N LYS A 97 -10.99 14.88 0.53
CA LYS A 97 -12.01 14.66 -0.49
C LYS A 97 -11.38 14.31 -1.84
N TYR A 98 -10.30 15.01 -2.22
CA TYR A 98 -9.57 14.74 -3.45
C TYR A 98 -8.97 13.32 -3.46
N VAL A 99 -8.21 12.93 -2.43
CA VAL A 99 -7.59 11.58 -2.35
C VAL A 99 -8.61 10.44 -2.41
N GLN A 100 -9.83 10.66 -1.92
CA GLN A 100 -10.92 9.68 -1.96
C GLN A 100 -11.63 9.63 -3.31
N ASN A 101 -11.40 10.59 -4.20
CA ASN A 101 -11.95 10.57 -5.55
C ASN A 101 -11.23 9.47 -6.37
N PRO A 102 -11.98 8.53 -6.99
CA PRO A 102 -11.41 7.52 -7.89
C PRO A 102 -10.56 8.13 -9.01
N GLN A 103 -10.93 9.32 -9.48
CA GLN A 103 -10.27 10.05 -10.57
C GLN A 103 -9.07 10.89 -10.13
N ALA A 104 -8.78 10.99 -8.83
CA ALA A 104 -7.64 11.79 -8.36
C ALA A 104 -6.30 11.27 -8.90
N ASP A 105 -5.46 12.22 -9.27
CA ASP A 105 -4.14 11.98 -9.84
C ASP A 105 -3.09 11.74 -8.75
N ASP A 106 -2.38 10.63 -8.87
CA ASP A 106 -1.35 10.21 -7.91
C ASP A 106 -0.15 11.17 -7.84
N ASN A 107 0.23 11.79 -8.97
CA ASN A 107 1.35 12.73 -9.02
C ASN A 107 0.97 14.04 -8.33
N GLU A 108 -0.26 14.50 -8.51
CA GLU A 108 -0.81 15.64 -7.80
C GLU A 108 -0.89 15.39 -6.29
N ILE A 109 -1.39 14.22 -5.87
CA ILE A 109 -1.38 13.80 -4.46
C ILE A 109 0.06 13.83 -3.91
N LYS A 110 1.01 13.19 -4.60
CA LYS A 110 2.43 13.17 -4.18
C LYS A 110 3.03 14.57 -4.11
N LYS A 111 2.75 15.43 -5.09
CA LYS A 111 3.24 16.82 -5.12
C LYS A 111 2.70 17.60 -3.94
N ASN A 112 1.39 17.53 -3.70
CA ASN A 112 0.76 18.17 -2.56
C ASN A 112 1.34 17.69 -1.23
N MET A 113 1.48 16.37 -1.07
CA MET A 113 2.08 15.79 0.14
C MET A 113 3.52 16.25 0.36
N LYS A 114 4.29 16.54 -0.68
CA LYS A 114 5.64 17.10 -0.53
C LYS A 114 5.62 18.58 -0.17
N LEU A 115 4.81 19.38 -0.85
CA LEU A 115 4.77 20.84 -0.69
C LEU A 115 4.17 21.26 0.66
N ASN A 116 3.07 20.63 1.07
CA ASN A 116 2.30 21.08 2.22
C ASN A 116 2.65 20.32 3.52
N LYS A 117 3.47 19.26 3.45
CA LYS A 117 3.85 18.48 4.64
C LYS A 117 4.52 19.35 5.71
N LYS A 118 5.53 20.15 5.34
CA LYS A 118 6.24 21.00 6.29
C LYS A 118 5.29 21.98 6.99
N TYR A 119 4.41 22.62 6.22
CA TYR A 119 3.40 23.53 6.75
C TYR A 119 2.51 22.87 7.82
N TYR A 120 1.96 21.68 7.55
CA TYR A 120 1.13 20.97 8.54
C TYR A 120 1.93 20.50 9.76
N GLU A 121 3.16 20.03 9.55
CA GLU A 121 4.06 19.60 10.63
C GLU A 121 4.44 20.76 11.54
N ASP A 122 4.69 21.95 10.99
CA ASP A 122 5.01 23.16 11.74
C ASP A 122 3.83 23.59 12.63
N ILE A 123 2.60 23.57 12.11
CA ILE A 123 1.39 23.84 12.91
C ILE A 123 1.25 22.84 14.05
N ILE A 124 1.40 21.55 13.78
CA ILE A 124 1.32 20.50 14.80
C ILE A 124 2.44 20.66 15.84
N ALA A 125 3.64 21.04 15.43
CA ALA A 125 4.74 21.31 16.34
C ALA A 125 4.44 22.50 17.25
N LYS A 126 3.87 23.59 16.72
CA LYS A 126 3.39 24.73 17.52
C LYS A 126 2.33 24.29 18.54
N ILE A 127 1.35 23.47 18.14
CA ILE A 127 0.33 22.91 19.06
C ILE A 127 0.97 22.09 20.17
N LYS A 128 1.95 21.23 19.85
CA LYS A 128 2.63 20.39 20.84
C LYS A 128 3.36 21.20 21.92
N LYS A 129 3.88 22.38 21.58
CA LYS A 129 4.53 23.30 22.54
C LYS A 129 3.55 23.94 23.52
N LEU A 130 2.24 23.80 23.30
CA LEU A 130 1.19 24.31 24.19
C LEU A 130 0.69 23.26 25.19
N LYS A 131 1.09 22.00 25.06
CA LYS A 131 0.81 20.98 26.09
C LYS A 131 1.59 21.33 27.34
#